data_AF-A0A6N0HRZ0-F1
#
_entry.id   AF-A0A6N0HRZ0-F1
#
_cell.length_a   1.000
_cell.length_b   1.000
_cell.length_c   1.000
_cell.angle_alpha   90.00
_cell.angle_beta   90.00
_cell.angle_gamma   90.00
#
_symmetry.space_group_name_H-M   'P 1'
#
loop_
_entity.id
_entity.type
_entity.pdbx_description
1 polymer ?
#
loop_
_entity_poly.entity_id
_entity_poly.type
_entity_poly.pdbx_seq_one_letter_code
_entity_poly.pdbx_strand_id
1 'polypeptide(L)'
;MNNNDILRRLRYTFDLQDWKVVEIFAQADFEVTRAEVMSWLKKDEDADFRECNDMRMAAFLNGFINSKRGKKEGEQPKPEQRLDNNAVFRKLKIALDLKAEDIIETMTLADAHISKHELSAFFRKPGHKNYRECKDQVLRLFLKGLQIKHRGDEFTKRDSAPKDDSRPKGGEKPNRYNEKPSATDKPKRDAESKPKTKPKSVWDTSTFNKK
;
A
#
# COMPACT_ATOMS: atom_id res chain seq x y z
N MET A 1 -0.44 -11.21 15.48
CA MET A 1 0.06 -10.94 14.11
C MET A 1 0.11 -9.43 14.02
N ASN A 2 1.26 -8.83 13.73
CA ASN A 2 1.37 -7.37 13.82
C ASN A 2 0.86 -6.67 12.55
N ASN A 3 0.54 -5.38 12.69
CA ASN A 3 0.05 -4.54 11.60
C ASN A 3 1.04 -4.46 10.42
N ASN A 4 2.35 -4.50 10.69
CA ASN A 4 3.39 -4.56 9.65
C ASN A 4 3.28 -5.83 8.78
N ASP A 5 3.05 -7.02 9.36
CA ASP A 5 2.81 -8.28 8.61
C ASP A 5 1.53 -8.17 7.78
N ILE A 6 0.45 -7.57 8.32
CA ILE A 6 -0.80 -7.36 7.57
C ILE A 6 -0.58 -6.40 6.39
N LEU A 7 0.08 -5.25 6.61
CA LEU A 7 0.39 -4.28 5.55
C LEU A 7 1.29 -4.89 4.46
N ARG A 8 2.34 -5.62 4.85
CA ARG A 8 3.23 -6.36 3.92
C ARG A 8 2.44 -7.36 3.07
N ARG A 9 1.57 -8.17 3.69
CA ARG A 9 0.71 -9.16 2.99
C ARG A 9 -0.27 -8.51 2.04
N LEU A 10 -0.97 -7.45 2.45
CA LEU A 10 -1.95 -6.75 1.61
C LEU A 10 -1.25 -6.05 0.44
N ARG A 11 -0.10 -5.39 0.68
CA ARG A 11 0.74 -4.79 -0.37
C ARG A 11 1.14 -5.83 -1.41
N TYR A 12 1.63 -6.99 -0.98
CA TYR A 12 2.02 -8.08 -1.87
C TYR A 12 0.82 -8.69 -2.62
N THR A 13 -0.29 -8.96 -1.93
CA THR A 13 -1.49 -9.59 -2.49
C THR A 13 -2.12 -8.75 -3.61
N PHE A 14 -2.18 -7.43 -3.43
CA PHE A 14 -2.84 -6.51 -4.37
C PHE A 14 -1.88 -5.70 -5.26
N ASP A 15 -0.61 -6.12 -5.34
CA ASP A 15 0.46 -5.49 -6.15
C ASP A 15 0.69 -3.99 -5.90
N LEU A 16 0.46 -3.55 -4.66
CA LEU A 16 0.53 -2.15 -4.30
C LEU A 16 1.99 -1.68 -4.26
N GLN A 17 2.31 -0.71 -5.11
CA GLN A 17 3.59 0.00 -5.06
C GLN A 17 3.57 1.02 -3.91
N ASP A 18 4.74 1.47 -3.44
CA ASP A 18 4.83 2.35 -2.26
C ASP A 18 4.02 3.64 -2.43
N TRP A 19 4.07 4.25 -3.62
CA TRP A 19 3.27 5.43 -3.96
C TRP A 19 1.77 5.14 -3.89
N LYS A 20 1.34 3.92 -4.27
CA LYS A 20 -0.07 3.53 -4.19
C LYS A 20 -0.53 3.32 -2.75
N VAL A 21 0.36 2.87 -1.87
CA VAL A 21 0.09 2.82 -0.43
C VAL A 21 -0.08 4.24 0.13
N VAL A 22 0.76 5.21 -0.26
CA VAL A 22 0.60 6.63 0.12
C VAL A 22 -0.75 7.19 -0.36
N GLU A 23 -1.13 6.94 -1.63
CA GLU A 23 -2.46 7.34 -2.14
C GLU A 23 -3.61 6.72 -1.35
N ILE A 24 -3.48 5.46 -0.95
CA ILE A 24 -4.49 4.76 -0.14
C ILE A 24 -4.68 5.48 1.20
N PHE A 25 -3.61 5.85 1.91
CA PHE A 25 -3.70 6.64 3.14
C PHE A 25 -4.41 7.99 2.90
N ALA A 26 -4.08 8.69 1.81
CA ALA A 26 -4.72 9.96 1.45
C ALA A 26 -6.23 9.82 1.17
N GLN A 27 -6.72 8.66 0.72
CA GLN A 27 -8.17 8.41 0.59
C GLN A 27 -8.93 8.43 1.93
N ALA A 28 -8.23 8.29 3.06
CA ALA A 28 -8.78 8.40 4.42
C ALA A 28 -8.46 9.75 5.10
N ASP A 29 -8.06 10.76 4.32
CA ASP A 29 -7.65 12.08 4.82
C ASP A 29 -6.50 12.00 5.85
N PHE A 30 -5.61 11.01 5.66
CA PHE A 30 -4.45 10.76 6.51
C PHE A 30 -3.18 10.86 5.66
N GLU A 31 -2.32 11.82 5.97
CA GLU A 31 -1.07 12.03 5.22
C GLU A 31 0.05 11.13 5.75
N VAL A 32 0.80 10.51 4.82
CA VAL A 32 2.02 9.74 5.12
C VAL A 32 3.06 10.00 4.04
N THR A 33 4.32 9.98 4.42
CA THR A 33 5.43 10.05 3.47
C THR A 33 5.77 8.67 2.89
N ARG A 34 6.40 8.64 1.70
CA ARG A 34 6.95 7.39 1.15
C ARG A 34 8.01 6.77 2.08
N ALA A 35 8.80 7.59 2.77
CA ALA A 35 9.83 7.12 3.69
C ALA A 35 9.21 6.38 4.90
N GLU A 36 8.13 6.92 5.48
CA GLU A 36 7.34 6.22 6.51
C GLU A 36 6.81 4.88 6.02
N VAL A 37 6.17 4.83 4.84
CA VAL A 37 5.69 3.58 4.24
C VAL A 37 6.82 2.56 4.09
N MET A 38 7.99 2.98 3.61
CA MET A 38 9.16 2.10 3.48
C MET A 38 9.65 1.58 4.84
N SER A 39 9.63 2.41 5.90
CA SER A 39 10.01 1.99 7.27
C SER A 39 9.09 0.93 7.87
N TRP A 40 7.79 0.92 7.52
CA TRP A 40 6.85 -0.12 7.97
C TRP A 40 6.96 -1.43 7.19
N LEU A 41 7.50 -1.38 5.97
CA LEU A 41 7.67 -2.54 5.08
C LEU A 41 9.02 -3.25 5.25
N LYS A 42 9.95 -2.66 6.02
CA LYS A 42 11.20 -3.29 6.44
C LYS A 42 10.91 -4.50 7.35
N LYS A 43 11.95 -5.33 7.53
CA LYS A 43 11.91 -6.43 8.50
C LYS A 43 12.18 -5.90 9.91
N ASP A 44 11.72 -6.63 10.89
CA ASP A 44 11.72 -6.26 12.29
C ASP A 44 13.16 -6.11 12.87
N GLU A 45 14.19 -6.68 12.20
CA GLU A 45 15.62 -6.55 12.56
C GLU A 45 16.36 -5.38 11.86
N ASP A 46 15.71 -4.63 10.99
CA ASP A 46 16.31 -3.50 10.25
C ASP A 46 16.37 -2.23 11.12
N ALA A 47 17.49 -1.49 11.10
CA ALA A 47 17.67 -0.29 11.93
C ALA A 47 16.65 0.84 11.62
N ASP A 48 16.16 0.93 10.38
CA ASP A 48 15.11 1.89 10.00
C ASP A 48 13.69 1.30 10.15
N PHE A 49 13.53 0.10 10.72
CA PHE A 49 12.22 -0.47 10.99
C PHE A 49 11.42 0.45 11.92
N ARG A 50 10.14 0.65 11.59
CA ARG A 50 9.18 1.35 12.45
C ARG A 50 7.90 0.54 12.54
N GLU A 51 7.30 0.54 13.73
CA GLU A 51 6.00 -0.09 13.95
C GLU A 51 4.89 0.70 13.25
N CYS A 52 4.03 -0.01 12.53
CA CYS A 52 2.76 0.53 12.05
C CYS A 52 1.73 0.37 13.17
N ASN A 53 1.50 1.44 13.96
CA ASN A 53 0.54 1.36 15.06
C ASN A 53 -0.92 1.20 14.58
N ASP A 54 -1.81 0.82 15.50
CA ASP A 54 -3.23 0.57 15.23
C ASP A 54 -3.92 1.71 14.48
N MET A 55 -3.66 2.96 14.86
CA MET A 55 -4.24 4.16 14.24
C MET A 55 -3.80 4.30 12.76
N ARG A 56 -2.51 4.09 12.46
CA ARG A 56 -2.01 4.11 11.08
C ARG A 56 -2.57 2.94 10.27
N MET A 57 -2.66 1.75 10.85
CA MET A 57 -3.24 0.60 10.16
C MET A 57 -4.75 0.76 9.92
N ALA A 58 -5.48 1.39 10.85
CA ALA A 58 -6.89 1.74 10.70
C ALA A 58 -7.09 2.78 9.58
N ALA A 59 -6.23 3.80 9.51
CA ALA A 59 -6.22 4.79 8.43
C ALA A 59 -5.98 4.14 7.05
N PHE A 60 -4.98 3.26 6.94
CA PHE A 60 -4.73 2.48 5.72
C PHE A 60 -5.96 1.67 5.30
N LEU A 61 -6.62 0.98 6.23
CA LEU A 61 -7.79 0.14 5.91
C LEU A 61 -9.03 0.97 5.55
N ASN A 62 -9.26 2.13 6.18
CA ASN A 62 -10.31 3.07 5.78
C ASN A 62 -10.04 3.60 4.35
N GLY A 63 -8.78 3.93 4.08
CA GLY A 63 -8.33 4.37 2.77
C GLY A 63 -8.46 3.29 1.71
N PHE A 64 -8.21 2.03 2.09
CA PHE A 64 -8.34 0.88 1.20
C PHE A 64 -9.80 0.57 0.86
N ILE A 65 -10.73 0.77 1.81
CA ILE A 65 -12.17 0.77 1.53
C ILE A 65 -12.50 1.85 0.49
N ASN A 66 -12.11 3.10 0.73
CA ASN A 66 -12.39 4.21 -0.18
C ASN A 66 -11.76 4.00 -1.57
N SER A 67 -10.53 3.47 -1.64
CA SER A 67 -9.84 3.14 -2.89
C SER A 67 -10.49 1.99 -3.68
N LYS A 68 -11.30 1.13 -3.05
CA LYS A 68 -11.97 -0.01 -3.71
C LYS A 68 -13.48 0.19 -3.93
N ARG A 69 -14.12 1.03 -3.12
CA ARG A 69 -15.58 1.22 -3.07
C ARG A 69 -16.03 2.65 -3.42
N GLY A 70 -15.07 3.56 -3.65
CA GLY A 70 -15.30 4.99 -3.73
C GLY A 70 -15.34 5.64 -2.34
N LYS A 71 -14.88 6.89 -2.25
CA LYS A 71 -15.05 7.72 -1.05
C LYS A 71 -16.53 8.08 -0.91
N LYS A 72 -17.14 7.79 0.24
CA LYS A 72 -18.54 8.15 0.50
C LYS A 72 -18.69 9.66 0.71
N GLU A 73 -19.83 10.21 0.32
CA GLU A 73 -20.22 11.57 0.69
C GLU A 73 -20.43 11.67 2.21
N GLY A 74 -20.05 12.82 2.79
CA GLY A 74 -20.17 13.09 4.24
C GLY A 74 -18.89 12.85 5.05
N GLU A 75 -19.02 12.88 6.38
CA GLU A 75 -17.90 12.69 7.31
C GLU A 75 -17.26 11.30 7.15
N GLN A 76 -15.94 11.27 6.98
CA GLN A 76 -15.21 10.02 6.85
C GLN A 76 -15.02 9.34 8.21
N PRO A 77 -15.04 7.99 8.28
CA PRO A 77 -14.73 7.28 9.52
C PRO A 77 -13.32 7.61 10.01
N LYS A 78 -13.24 8.21 11.21
CA LYS A 78 -11.96 8.50 11.87
C LYS A 78 -11.22 7.17 12.15
N PRO A 79 -9.88 7.10 11.98
CA PRO A 79 -9.11 5.91 12.31
C PRO A 79 -9.30 5.50 13.77
N GLU A 80 -9.53 4.21 14.02
CA GLU A 80 -9.65 3.68 15.37
C GLU A 80 -8.30 3.70 16.12
N GLN A 81 -8.30 4.15 17.38
CA GLN A 81 -7.10 4.19 18.23
C GLN A 81 -6.61 2.80 18.68
N ARG A 82 -7.47 1.79 18.59
CA ARG A 82 -7.19 0.39 18.90
C ARG A 82 -7.82 -0.47 17.81
N LEU A 83 -7.03 -1.37 17.22
CA LEU A 83 -7.44 -2.12 16.04
C LEU A 83 -7.30 -3.62 16.31
N ASP A 84 -8.43 -4.28 16.58
CA ASP A 84 -8.47 -5.73 16.73
C ASP A 84 -8.60 -6.45 15.38
N ASN A 85 -8.29 -7.75 15.39
CA ASN A 85 -8.41 -8.62 14.20
C ASN A 85 -9.84 -8.67 13.65
N ASN A 86 -10.88 -8.52 14.49
CA ASN A 86 -12.28 -8.47 14.04
C ASN A 86 -12.55 -7.21 13.20
N ALA A 87 -11.99 -6.05 13.60
CA ALA A 87 -12.05 -4.80 12.87
C ALA A 87 -11.26 -4.87 11.56
N VAL A 88 -10.05 -5.43 11.57
CA VAL A 88 -9.28 -5.67 10.33
C VAL A 88 -10.09 -6.54 9.36
N PHE A 89 -10.59 -7.69 9.81
CA PHE A 89 -11.36 -8.60 8.96
C PHE A 89 -12.65 -7.93 8.43
N ARG A 90 -13.36 -7.17 9.28
CA ARG A 90 -14.55 -6.42 8.87
C ARG A 90 -14.23 -5.36 7.81
N LYS A 91 -13.13 -4.60 7.96
CA LYS A 91 -12.71 -3.59 6.96
C LYS A 91 -12.30 -4.24 5.65
N LEU A 92 -11.55 -5.35 5.67
CA LEU A 92 -11.18 -6.10 4.47
C LEU A 92 -12.39 -6.69 3.75
N LYS A 93 -13.36 -7.25 4.49
CA LYS A 93 -14.64 -7.71 3.94
C LYS A 93 -15.38 -6.59 3.21
N ILE A 94 -15.39 -5.37 3.74
CA ILE A 94 -16.06 -4.20 3.13
C ILE A 94 -15.28 -3.72 1.90
N ALA A 95 -13.95 -3.60 1.99
CA ALA A 95 -13.11 -3.13 0.89
C ALA A 95 -13.19 -4.06 -0.33
N LEU A 96 -13.24 -5.37 -0.10
CA LEU A 96 -13.24 -6.40 -1.15
C LEU A 96 -14.64 -6.91 -1.53
N ASP A 97 -15.70 -6.29 -0.97
CA ASP A 97 -17.12 -6.63 -1.19
C ASP A 97 -17.51 -8.10 -0.94
N LEU A 98 -16.83 -8.76 0.00
CA LEU A 98 -16.95 -10.21 0.18
C LEU A 98 -18.25 -10.58 0.89
N LYS A 99 -18.98 -11.55 0.34
CA LYS A 99 -20.09 -12.25 1.01
C LYS A 99 -19.53 -13.34 1.94
N ALA A 100 -20.39 -14.06 2.63
CA ALA A 100 -19.95 -15.13 3.54
C ALA A 100 -19.30 -16.28 2.76
N GLU A 101 -19.88 -16.59 1.60
CA GLU A 101 -19.47 -17.61 0.64
C GLU A 101 -18.06 -17.30 0.11
N ASP A 102 -17.82 -16.09 -0.39
CA ASP A 102 -16.50 -15.67 -0.91
C ASP A 102 -15.38 -15.82 0.15
N ILE A 103 -15.69 -15.55 1.43
CA ILE A 103 -14.72 -15.70 2.53
C ILE A 103 -14.45 -17.18 2.80
N ILE A 104 -15.49 -18.03 2.84
CA ILE A 104 -15.34 -19.48 3.08
C ILE A 104 -14.51 -20.13 1.96
N GLU A 105 -14.79 -19.79 0.70
CA GLU A 105 -13.99 -20.23 -0.44
C GLU A 105 -12.53 -19.76 -0.31
N THR A 106 -12.34 -18.47 -0.01
CA THR A 106 -11.00 -17.89 0.17
C THR A 106 -10.22 -18.57 1.30
N MET A 107 -10.86 -18.89 2.44
CA MET A 107 -10.22 -19.62 3.53
C MET A 107 -9.94 -21.08 3.17
N THR A 108 -10.80 -21.72 2.37
CA THR A 108 -10.60 -23.09 1.87
C THR A 108 -9.35 -23.21 1.00
N LEU A 109 -9.00 -22.17 0.21
CA LEU A 109 -7.73 -22.10 -0.52
C LEU A 109 -6.48 -22.16 0.38
N ALA A 110 -6.63 -21.86 1.68
CA ALA A 110 -5.57 -21.90 2.67
C ALA A 110 -5.68 -23.11 3.63
N ASP A 111 -6.43 -24.14 3.23
CA ASP A 111 -6.74 -25.35 4.02
C ASP A 111 -7.51 -25.05 5.32
N ALA A 112 -8.24 -23.94 5.35
CA ALA A 112 -8.96 -23.45 6.53
C ALA A 112 -10.48 -23.53 6.32
N HIS A 113 -11.10 -24.53 6.94
CA HIS A 113 -12.56 -24.70 6.90
C HIS A 113 -13.24 -23.93 8.04
N ILE A 114 -14.29 -23.17 7.72
CA ILE A 114 -15.10 -22.45 8.69
C ILE A 114 -16.58 -22.45 8.26
N SER A 115 -17.49 -22.66 9.19
CA SER A 115 -18.93 -22.60 8.91
C SER A 115 -19.44 -21.16 8.80
N LYS A 116 -20.58 -20.96 8.12
CA LYS A 116 -21.27 -19.65 8.07
C LYS A 116 -21.61 -19.12 9.47
N HIS A 117 -21.86 -19.99 10.45
CA HIS A 117 -22.19 -19.63 11.82
C HIS A 117 -20.98 -19.06 12.57
N GLU A 118 -19.83 -19.73 12.48
CA GLU A 118 -18.57 -19.26 13.07
C GLU A 118 -18.09 -17.96 12.41
N LEU A 119 -18.15 -17.88 11.07
CA LEU A 119 -17.82 -16.66 10.34
C LEU A 119 -18.72 -15.48 10.75
N SER A 120 -20.02 -15.72 10.94
CA SER A 120 -20.95 -14.70 11.42
C SER A 120 -20.61 -14.18 12.82
N ALA A 121 -20.00 -15.02 13.67
CA ALA A 121 -19.66 -14.68 15.05
C ALA A 121 -18.58 -13.60 15.14
N PHE A 122 -17.60 -13.60 14.23
CA PHE A 122 -16.54 -12.57 14.18
C PHE A 122 -17.07 -11.17 13.86
N PHE A 123 -18.18 -11.06 13.13
CA PHE A 123 -18.71 -9.76 12.70
C PHE A 123 -19.74 -9.18 13.68
N ARG A 124 -20.15 -9.91 14.73
CA ARG A 124 -21.04 -9.39 15.78
C ARG A 124 -20.37 -8.27 16.58
N LYS A 125 -21.18 -7.50 17.33
CA LYS A 125 -20.67 -6.52 18.30
C LYS A 125 -20.09 -7.25 19.52
N PRO A 126 -19.01 -6.73 20.14
CA PRO A 126 -18.55 -7.19 21.45
C PRO A 126 -19.70 -7.22 22.47
N GLY A 127 -19.68 -8.19 23.38
CA GLY A 127 -20.76 -8.42 24.37
C GLY A 127 -21.99 -9.17 23.86
N HIS A 128 -22.14 -9.42 22.55
CA HIS A 128 -23.20 -10.28 22.04
C HIS A 128 -22.94 -11.76 22.40
N LYS A 129 -23.98 -12.53 22.78
CA LYS A 129 -23.84 -13.94 23.20
C LYS A 129 -23.12 -14.86 22.19
N ASN A 130 -23.25 -14.55 20.90
CA ASN A 130 -22.58 -15.26 19.80
C ASN A 130 -21.41 -14.44 19.21
N TYR A 131 -20.83 -13.50 19.95
CA TYR A 131 -19.57 -12.85 19.57
C TYR A 131 -18.41 -13.83 19.73
N ARG A 132 -17.48 -13.81 18.78
CA ARG A 132 -16.19 -14.49 18.91
C ARG A 132 -15.08 -13.54 18.49
N GLU A 133 -13.99 -13.54 19.25
CA GLU A 133 -12.76 -12.87 18.87
C GLU A 133 -12.11 -13.60 17.68
N CYS A 134 -11.67 -12.83 16.69
CA CYS A 134 -10.91 -13.33 15.56
C CYS A 134 -9.45 -13.49 15.99
N LYS A 135 -9.00 -14.73 16.19
CA LYS A 135 -7.60 -14.97 16.55
C LYS A 135 -6.67 -14.75 15.36
N ASP A 136 -5.43 -14.40 15.64
CA ASP A 136 -4.36 -14.21 14.66
C ASP A 136 -4.30 -15.28 13.57
N GLN A 137 -4.44 -16.54 13.97
CA GLN A 137 -4.36 -17.67 13.04
C GLN A 137 -5.49 -17.65 12.00
N VAL A 138 -6.70 -17.23 12.38
CA VAL A 138 -7.86 -17.10 11.47
C VAL A 138 -7.57 -16.01 10.44
N LEU A 139 -7.13 -14.83 10.90
CA LEU A 139 -6.83 -13.72 10.00
C LEU A 139 -5.61 -14.02 9.10
N ARG A 140 -4.59 -14.72 9.63
CA ARG A 140 -3.43 -15.18 8.86
C ARG A 140 -3.83 -16.14 7.74
N LEU A 141 -4.71 -17.10 8.02
CA LEU A 141 -5.22 -18.05 7.03
C LEU A 141 -6.09 -17.36 5.98
N PHE A 142 -6.95 -16.41 6.37
CA PHE A 142 -7.71 -15.59 5.43
C PHE A 142 -6.79 -14.76 4.50
N LEU A 143 -5.75 -14.13 5.04
CA LEU A 143 -4.76 -13.40 4.23
C LEU A 143 -3.94 -14.32 3.32
N LYS A 144 -3.57 -15.54 3.76
CA LYS A 144 -2.97 -16.58 2.89
C LYS A 144 -3.92 -16.94 1.75
N GLY A 145 -5.20 -17.14 2.06
CA GLY A 145 -6.25 -17.44 1.08
C GLY A 145 -6.40 -16.36 0.01
N LEU A 146 -6.41 -15.08 0.42
CA LEU A 146 -6.39 -13.94 -0.51
C LEU A 146 -5.12 -13.93 -1.36
N GLN A 147 -3.94 -14.17 -0.76
CA GLN A 147 -2.67 -14.25 -1.50
C GLN A 147 -2.72 -15.35 -2.57
N ILE A 148 -3.22 -16.55 -2.25
CA ILE A 148 -3.40 -17.65 -3.21
C ILE A 148 -4.40 -17.25 -4.30
N LYS A 149 -5.55 -16.66 -3.94
CA LYS A 149 -6.58 -16.22 -4.89
C LYS A 149 -6.08 -15.18 -5.90
N HIS A 150 -5.15 -14.31 -5.51
CA HIS A 150 -4.64 -13.24 -6.36
C HIS A 150 -3.28 -13.51 -7.02
N ARG A 151 -2.45 -14.40 -6.47
CA ARG A 151 -1.07 -14.67 -6.95
C ARG A 151 -0.80 -16.13 -7.31
N GLY A 152 -1.70 -17.06 -6.97
CA GLY A 152 -1.49 -18.50 -7.11
C GLY A 152 -0.74 -19.13 -5.93
N ASP A 153 -0.91 -20.44 -5.76
CA ASP A 153 -0.36 -21.22 -4.64
C ASP A 153 1.18 -21.32 -4.66
N GLU A 154 1.76 -21.47 -5.87
CA GLU A 154 3.20 -21.65 -6.10
C GLU A 154 4.10 -20.53 -5.55
N PHE A 155 3.55 -19.35 -5.31
CA PHE A 155 4.29 -18.26 -4.68
C PHE A 155 4.31 -18.38 -3.15
N THR A 156 3.28 -18.94 -2.53
CA THR A 156 3.22 -19.07 -1.05
C THR A 156 4.19 -20.11 -0.52
N LYS A 157 4.43 -21.19 -1.29
CA LYS A 157 5.41 -22.24 -0.96
C LYS A 157 6.84 -21.71 -0.80
N ARG A 158 7.20 -20.66 -1.58
CA ARG A 158 8.54 -20.04 -1.55
C ARG A 158 8.78 -19.23 -0.27
N ASP A 159 7.73 -18.66 0.31
CA ASP A 159 7.80 -17.92 1.57
C ASP A 159 7.84 -18.84 2.80
N SER A 160 7.31 -20.06 2.68
CA SER A 160 7.25 -21.08 3.75
C SER A 160 8.37 -22.12 3.72
N ALA A 161 9.18 -22.19 2.66
CA ALA A 161 10.33 -23.09 2.62
C ALA A 161 11.37 -22.70 3.71
N PRO A 162 11.99 -23.67 4.40
CA PRO A 162 13.11 -23.38 5.29
C PRO A 162 14.20 -22.64 4.52
N LYS A 163 14.67 -21.51 5.07
CA LYS A 163 15.81 -20.80 4.51
C LYS A 163 17.06 -21.57 4.89
N ASP A 164 17.57 -22.34 3.94
CA ASP A 164 18.91 -22.87 3.99
C ASP A 164 19.91 -21.71 3.89
N ASP A 165 20.52 -21.36 5.03
CA ASP A 165 21.50 -20.27 5.16
C ASP A 165 22.87 -20.60 4.53
N SER A 166 23.03 -21.75 3.86
CA SER A 166 24.29 -22.14 3.20
C SER A 166 24.61 -21.40 1.89
N ARG A 167 23.72 -20.53 1.38
CA ARG A 167 23.96 -19.81 0.11
C ARG A 167 24.93 -18.63 0.29
N PRO A 168 26.07 -18.58 -0.43
CA PRO A 168 27.06 -17.51 -0.25
C PRO A 168 26.49 -16.14 -0.62
N LYS A 169 26.80 -15.12 0.19
CA LYS A 169 26.45 -13.73 -0.10
C LYS A 169 27.27 -13.22 -1.29
N GLY A 170 26.62 -12.92 -2.41
CA GLY A 170 27.28 -12.35 -3.59
C GLY A 170 26.31 -11.58 -4.48
N GLY A 171 26.70 -10.35 -4.83
CA GLY A 171 26.06 -9.52 -5.85
C GLY A 171 25.01 -8.54 -5.32
N GLU A 172 25.42 -7.31 -5.02
CA GLU A 172 24.50 -6.17 -5.02
C GLU A 172 23.88 -6.03 -6.42
N LYS A 173 22.56 -5.92 -6.48
CA LYS A 173 21.87 -5.54 -7.72
C LYS A 173 21.89 -4.01 -7.82
N PRO A 174 22.32 -3.42 -8.96
CA PRO A 174 22.46 -1.97 -9.06
C PRO A 174 21.11 -1.27 -8.89
N ASN A 175 21.05 -0.34 -7.94
CA ASN A 175 19.85 0.44 -7.64
C ASN A 175 19.62 1.49 -8.74
N ARG A 176 18.69 1.23 -9.66
CA ARG A 176 18.38 2.08 -10.83
C ARG A 176 17.64 3.38 -10.50
N TYR A 177 17.81 3.92 -9.29
CA TYR A 177 17.17 5.14 -8.78
C TYR A 177 18.18 6.01 -8.01
N ASN A 178 19.27 6.40 -8.67
CA ASN A 178 20.10 7.55 -8.27
C ASN A 178 21.02 8.04 -9.40
N GLU A 179 20.43 8.68 -10.42
CA GLU A 179 21.18 9.62 -11.27
C GLU A 179 20.43 10.96 -11.27
N LYS A 180 20.92 11.91 -10.45
CA LYS A 180 20.67 13.33 -10.67
C LYS A 180 21.70 13.81 -11.69
N PRO A 181 21.32 14.53 -12.76
CA PRO A 181 22.29 15.19 -13.62
C PRO A 181 22.96 16.33 -12.84
N SER A 182 24.21 16.12 -12.43
CA SER A 182 25.05 17.19 -11.86
C SER A 182 25.74 17.95 -12.99
N ALA A 183 25.59 19.26 -13.01
CA ALA A 183 26.25 20.12 -13.99
C ALA A 183 27.66 20.48 -13.52
N THR A 184 28.69 20.17 -14.33
CA THR A 184 29.90 20.98 -14.59
C THR A 184 30.75 20.27 -15.65
N ASP A 185 30.83 20.82 -16.86
CA ASP A 185 32.10 21.31 -17.41
C ASP A 185 31.91 22.04 -18.76
N LYS A 186 32.73 23.07 -19.01
CA LYS A 186 32.72 23.88 -20.24
C LYS A 186 34.00 23.66 -21.04
N PRO A 187 33.92 23.40 -22.36
CA PRO A 187 35.01 23.67 -23.28
C PRO A 187 35.08 25.16 -23.69
N LYS A 188 36.24 25.59 -24.20
CA LYS A 188 36.58 26.98 -24.52
C LYS A 188 36.01 27.48 -25.86
N ARG A 189 36.13 28.80 -26.06
CA ARG A 189 35.77 29.55 -27.28
C ARG A 189 36.93 29.48 -28.28
N ASP A 190 36.61 29.59 -29.57
CA ASP A 190 37.46 30.22 -30.57
C ASP A 190 36.68 31.30 -31.33
N ALA A 191 37.41 32.32 -31.80
CA ALA A 191 36.91 33.49 -32.54
C ALA A 191 37.00 33.19 -34.06
N GLU A 192 36.42 33.88 -35.04
CA GLU A 192 35.56 35.06 -35.17
C GLU A 192 35.42 35.28 -36.70
N SER A 193 34.22 35.57 -37.22
CA SER A 193 34.05 36.39 -38.43
C SER A 193 32.57 36.75 -38.68
N LYS A 194 32.36 38.03 -38.98
CA LYS A 194 31.13 38.74 -39.40
C LYS A 194 31.59 39.82 -40.41
N PRO A 195 30.74 40.69 -41.00
CA PRO A 195 29.28 40.86 -40.94
C PRO A 195 28.67 40.69 -42.37
N LYS A 196 27.52 41.23 -42.85
CA LYS A 196 26.52 42.24 -42.43
C LYS A 196 25.13 41.85 -42.97
N THR A 197 24.04 42.15 -42.26
CA THR A 197 22.89 42.98 -42.74
C THR A 197 21.75 43.11 -41.71
N LYS A 198 21.11 44.28 -41.75
CA LYS A 198 19.83 44.76 -41.16
C LYS A 198 19.30 45.80 -42.18
N PRO A 199 18.04 46.31 -42.18
CA PRO A 199 17.02 46.36 -41.11
C PRO A 199 15.63 45.84 -41.62
N LYS A 200 14.42 46.08 -41.07
CA LYS A 200 13.82 47.11 -40.18
C LYS A 200 12.71 46.53 -39.27
N SER A 201 12.37 47.29 -38.23
CA SER A 201 11.21 47.17 -37.33
C SER A 201 9.89 47.66 -37.95
N VAL A 202 8.73 47.18 -37.48
CA VAL A 202 7.56 48.05 -37.14
C VAL A 202 6.59 47.37 -36.15
N TRP A 203 5.96 48.18 -35.27
CA TRP A 203 4.83 47.91 -34.33
C TRP A 203 5.05 46.80 -33.27
N ASP A 204 5.16 47.03 -31.97
CA ASP A 204 4.51 47.94 -31.00
C ASP A 204 3.18 47.41 -30.41
N THR A 205 3.10 47.55 -29.09
CA THR A 205 2.01 47.19 -28.18
C THR A 205 0.91 48.25 -28.15
N SER A 206 -0.32 47.88 -27.71
CA SER A 206 -1.10 48.59 -26.67
C SER A 206 -2.63 48.56 -26.87
N THR A 207 -3.33 48.00 -25.87
CA THR A 207 -4.64 48.47 -25.31
C THR A 207 -5.96 48.44 -26.09
N PHE A 208 -7.05 48.40 -25.28
CA PHE A 208 -8.47 48.72 -25.58
C PHE A 208 -9.28 47.65 -26.36
N ASN A 209 -10.56 47.37 -26.05
CA ASN A 209 -11.44 47.84 -24.95
C ASN A 209 -12.63 46.87 -24.71
N LYS A 210 -13.37 47.12 -23.62
CA LYS A 210 -14.70 46.61 -23.25
C LYS A 210 -15.66 46.32 -24.42
N LYS A 211 -16.38 45.20 -24.31
CA LYS A 211 -17.83 45.20 -24.01
C LYS A 211 -18.27 43.89 -23.36
#